data_AF-A0A8T6MT67-F1
#
_entry.id   AF-A0A8T6MT67-F1
#
_cell.length_a   1.000
_cell.length_b   1.000
_cell.length_c   1.000
_cell.angle_alpha   90.00
_cell.angle_beta   90.00
_cell.angle_gamma   90.00
#
_symmetry.space_group_name_H-M   'P 1'
#
loop_
_entity.id
_entity.type
_entity.pdbx_description
1 polymer ?
#
loop_
_entity_poly.entity_id
_entity_poly.type
_entity_poly.pdbx_seq_one_letter_code
_entity_poly.pdbx_strand_id
1 'polypeptide(L)'
;MGWSTYVAFLFAAINTLTVTYYLAIEKAPTLKEIFPSFLSYVFIVTAIGIPFLVAIGYLHFKKSSAYKAEADISFESHPHLKRITGQYESNVYRSDKK
;
A
#
# COMPACT_ATOMS: atom_id res chain seq x y z
N MET A 1 -3.94 8.95 13.15
CA MET A 1 -5.09 8.09 12.77
C MET A 1 -5.48 7.28 13.99
N GLY A 2 -6.75 7.32 14.40
CA GLY A 2 -7.22 6.71 15.66
C GLY A 2 -8.11 5.48 15.44
N TRP A 3 -8.67 4.91 16.50
CA TRP A 3 -9.58 3.76 16.45
C TRP A 3 -10.75 3.96 15.46
N SER A 4 -11.32 5.18 15.45
CA SER A 4 -12.47 5.54 14.62
C SER A 4 -12.22 5.33 13.12
N THR A 5 -11.01 5.56 12.61
CA THR A 5 -10.73 5.39 11.17
C THR A 5 -10.78 3.93 10.72
N TYR A 6 -10.39 2.98 11.58
CA TYR A 6 -10.48 1.55 11.27
C TYR A 6 -11.95 1.10 11.20
N VAL A 7 -12.76 1.54 12.16
CA VAL A 7 -14.20 1.22 12.20
C VAL A 7 -14.94 1.85 11.03
N ALA A 8 -14.68 3.12 10.73
CA ALA A 8 -15.29 3.82 9.61
C ALA A 8 -14.98 3.15 8.26
N PHE A 9 -13.75 2.67 8.07
CA PHE A 9 -13.37 1.95 6.87
C PHE A 9 -14.18 0.66 6.67
N LEU A 10 -14.38 -0.12 7.74
CA LEU A 10 -15.19 -1.35 7.68
C LEU A 10 -16.66 -1.05 7.32
N PHE A 11 -17.25 -0.05 7.98
CA PHE A 11 -18.61 0.37 7.65
C PHE A 11 -18.74 0.87 6.21
N ALA A 12 -17.79 1.68 5.75
CA ALA A 12 -17.77 2.17 4.38
C ALA A 12 -17.63 1.02 3.38
N ALA A 13 -16.78 0.02 3.65
CA ALA A 13 -16.59 -1.14 2.78
C ALA A 13 -17.88 -1.98 2.68
N ILE A 14 -18.52 -2.31 3.80
CA ILE A 14 -19.76 -3.08 3.83
C ILE A 14 -20.87 -2.35 3.09
N ASN A 15 -21.04 -1.05 3.36
CA ASN A 15 -22.04 -0.22 2.69
C ASN A 15 -21.78 -0.14 1.18
N THR A 16 -20.53 0.09 0.77
CA THR A 16 -20.17 0.16 -0.65
C THR A 16 -20.46 -1.15 -1.36
N LEU A 17 -20.07 -2.29 -0.79
CA LEU A 17 -20.36 -3.61 -1.36
C LEU A 17 -21.87 -3.85 -1.48
N THR A 18 -22.64 -3.49 -0.46
CA THR A 18 -24.09 -3.66 -0.43
C THR A 18 -24.77 -2.80 -1.50
N VAL A 19 -24.50 -1.49 -1.49
CA VAL A 19 -25.12 -0.52 -2.39
C VAL A 19 -24.77 -0.80 -3.85
N THR A 20 -23.49 -1.07 -4.13
CA THR A 20 -23.05 -1.40 -5.51
C THR A 20 -23.73 -2.66 -6.04
N TYR A 21 -23.88 -3.69 -5.20
CA TYR A 21 -24.54 -4.90 -5.64
C TYR A 21 -26.05 -4.69 -5.88
N TYR A 22 -26.79 -4.22 -4.88
CA TYR A 22 -28.25 -4.17 -4.99
C TYR A 22 -28.76 -3.04 -5.88
N LEU A 23 -28.05 -1.91 -5.97
CA LEU A 23 -28.47 -0.80 -6.83
C LEU A 23 -27.96 -0.91 -8.27
N ALA A 24 -26.75 -1.43 -8.49
CA ALA A 24 -26.15 -1.49 -9.83
C ALA A 24 -26.15 -2.91 -10.41
N ILE A 25 -25.46 -3.86 -9.77
CA ILE A 25 -25.25 -5.21 -10.32
C ILE A 25 -26.57 -5.94 -10.50
N GLU A 26 -27.44 -5.91 -9.49
CA GLU A 26 -28.70 -6.64 -9.51
C GLU A 26 -29.64 -6.14 -10.63
N LYS A 27 -29.51 -4.87 -11.01
CA LYS A 27 -30.35 -4.19 -12.00
C LYS A 27 -29.77 -4.24 -13.42
N ALA A 28 -28.52 -4.68 -13.58
CA ALA A 28 -27.84 -4.79 -14.87
C ALA A 28 -27.71 -6.27 -15.30
N PRO A 29 -28.45 -6.72 -16.34
CA PRO A 29 -28.46 -8.13 -16.75
C PRO A 29 -27.07 -8.70 -17.03
N THR A 30 -26.22 -7.95 -17.73
CA THR A 30 -24.85 -8.37 -18.07
C THR A 30 -23.96 -8.57 -16.85
N LEU A 31 -24.07 -7.72 -15.83
CA LEU A 31 -23.28 -7.85 -14.61
C LEU A 31 -23.80 -8.99 -13.73
N LYS A 32 -25.11 -9.24 -13.75
CA LYS A 32 -25.75 -10.32 -12.99
C LYS A 32 -25.42 -11.72 -13.52
N GLU A 33 -25.10 -11.84 -14.81
CA GLU A 33 -24.54 -13.08 -15.37
C GLU A 33 -23.16 -13.41 -14.80
N ILE A 34 -22.32 -12.38 -14.60
CA ILE A 34 -20.96 -12.54 -14.06
C ILE A 34 -20.99 -12.70 -12.53
N PHE A 35 -21.88 -11.96 -11.86
CA PHE A 35 -22.03 -11.90 -10.41
C PHE A 35 -23.45 -12.31 -10.00
N PRO A 36 -23.77 -13.62 -9.99
CA PRO A 36 -25.14 -14.10 -9.82
C PRO A 36 -25.70 -13.93 -8.40
N SER A 37 -24.84 -13.79 -7.40
CA SER A 37 -25.24 -13.60 -6.00
C SER A 37 -24.36 -12.58 -5.29
N PHE A 38 -24.91 -11.98 -4.23
CA PHE A 38 -24.19 -11.02 -3.40
C PHE A 38 -22.91 -11.63 -2.81
N LEU A 39 -22.97 -12.88 -2.35
CA LEU A 39 -21.80 -13.57 -1.80
C LEU A 39 -20.73 -13.82 -2.88
N SER A 40 -21.12 -14.26 -4.08
CA SER A 40 -20.18 -14.45 -5.19
C SER A 40 -19.46 -13.14 -5.54
N TYR A 41 -20.21 -12.03 -5.61
CA TYR A 41 -19.64 -10.70 -5.79
C TYR A 41 -18.65 -10.32 -4.69
N VAL A 42 -19.03 -10.46 -3.41
CA VAL A 42 -18.17 -10.12 -2.27
C VAL A 42 -16.88 -10.93 -2.30
N PHE A 43 -16.94 -12.24 -2.55
CA PHE A 43 -15.75 -13.09 -2.63
C PHE A 43 -14.79 -12.63 -3.73
N ILE A 44 -15.29 -12.37 -4.94
CA ILE A 44 -14.44 -11.96 -6.06
C ILE A 44 -13.82 -10.59 -5.79
N VAL A 45 -14.63 -9.62 -5.35
CA VAL A 45 -14.16 -8.25 -5.10
C VAL A 45 -13.19 -8.20 -3.93
N THR A 46 -13.40 -8.95 -2.84
CA THR A 46 -12.44 -8.98 -1.73
C THR A 46 -11.16 -9.72 -2.09
N ALA A 47 -11.24 -10.82 -2.87
CA ALA A 47 -10.08 -11.55 -3.34
C ALA A 47 -9.16 -10.69 -4.22
N ILE A 48 -9.71 -9.77 -5.00
CA ILE A 48 -8.95 -8.81 -5.82
C ILE A 48 -8.58 -7.58 -4.99
N GLY A 49 -9.52 -7.05 -4.21
CA GLY A 49 -9.38 -5.82 -3.44
C GLY A 49 -8.28 -5.88 -2.39
N ILE A 50 -8.14 -7.00 -1.67
CA ILE A 50 -7.09 -7.16 -0.65
C ILE A 50 -5.68 -7.04 -1.26
N PRO A 51 -5.32 -7.79 -2.32
CA PRO A 51 -4.05 -7.60 -3.03
C PRO A 51 -3.79 -6.16 -3.47
N PHE A 52 -4.80 -5.48 -4.03
CA PHE A 52 -4.68 -4.08 -4.43
C PHE A 52 -4.46 -3.16 -3.24
N LEU A 53 -5.17 -3.36 -2.13
CA LEU A 53 -5.00 -2.58 -0.91
C LEU A 53 -3.59 -2.73 -0.33
N VAL A 54 -3.07 -3.96 -0.28
CA VAL A 54 -1.70 -4.24 0.16
C VAL A 54 -0.69 -3.59 -0.79
N ALA A 55 -0.89 -3.73 -2.11
CA ALA A 55 0.02 -3.15 -3.10
C ALA A 55 0.07 -1.62 -3.01
N ILE A 56 -1.08 -0.95 -2.96
CA ILE A 56 -1.17 0.51 -2.81
C ILE A 56 -0.59 0.94 -1.46
N GLY A 57 -0.93 0.24 -0.38
CA GLY A 57 -0.39 0.50 0.96
C GLY A 57 1.13 0.39 0.98
N TYR A 58 1.70 -0.61 0.32
CA TYR A 58 3.14 -0.80 0.20
C TYR A 58 3.81 0.31 -0.64
N LEU A 59 3.21 0.68 -1.77
CA LEU A 59 3.70 1.78 -2.60
C LEU A 59 3.67 3.12 -1.84
N HIS A 60 2.63 3.34 -1.05
CA HIS A 60 2.51 4.52 -0.19
C HIS A 60 3.55 4.49 0.94
N PHE A 61 3.74 3.33 1.58
CA PHE A 61 4.75 3.13 2.62
C PHE A 61 6.16 3.43 2.11
N LYS A 62 6.54 2.95 0.92
CA LYS A 62 7.85 3.25 0.31
C LYS A 62 8.11 4.73 0.05
N LYS A 63 7.06 5.52 -0.18
CA LYS A 63 7.18 6.97 -0.40
C LYS A 63 7.15 7.78 0.90
N SER A 64 6.89 7.13 2.04
CA SER A 64 6.79 7.79 3.33
C SER A 64 8.15 8.20 3.89
N SER A 65 8.16 9.26 4.70
CA SER A 65 9.35 9.69 5.46
C SER A 65 9.78 8.66 6.49
N ALA A 66 8.85 7.86 7.02
CA ALA A 66 9.14 6.78 7.95
C ALA A 66 10.04 5.71 7.32
N TYR A 67 9.76 5.32 6.07
CA TYR A 67 10.62 4.38 5.34
C TYR A 67 12.04 4.92 5.14
N LYS A 68 12.20 6.23 4.88
CA LYS A 68 13.52 6.87 4.79
C LYS A 68 14.25 6.87 6.14
N ALA A 69 13.57 7.21 7.22
CA ALA A 69 14.16 7.21 8.55
C ALA A 69 14.58 5.80 9.01
N GLU A 70 13.78 4.78 8.71
CA GLU A 70 14.16 3.38 8.96
C GLU A 70 15.37 2.96 8.13
N ALA A 71 15.44 3.36 6.86
CA ALA A 71 16.59 3.10 6.00
C ALA A 71 17.86 3.81 6.52
N ASP A 72 17.74 5.06 6.97
CA ASP A 72 18.83 5.83 7.57
C ASP A 72 19.31 5.19 8.89
N ILE A 73 18.41 4.79 9.78
CA ILE A 73 18.74 4.06 11.01
C ILE A 73 19.43 2.73 10.68
N SER A 74 18.92 2.00 9.68
CA SER A 74 19.54 0.76 9.20
C SER A 74 20.96 1.04 8.68
N PHE A 75 21.17 2.13 7.97
CA PHE A 75 22.50 2.52 7.49
C PHE A 75 23.45 2.95 8.63
N GLU A 76 22.98 3.77 9.57
CA GLU A 76 23.75 4.25 10.71
C GLU A 76 24.15 3.14 11.68
N SER A 77 23.31 2.12 11.83
CA SER A 77 23.55 0.96 12.71
C SER A 77 24.58 -0.03 12.15
N HIS A 78 25.01 0.09 10.89
CA HIS A 78 26.04 -0.76 10.27
C HIS A 78 27.40 -0.02 10.20
N PRO A 79 28.35 -0.28 11.13
CA PRO A 79 29.60 0.47 11.23
C PRO A 79 30.49 0.35 9.98
N HIS A 80 30.43 -0.80 9.32
CA HIS A 80 31.23 -1.10 8.14
C HIS A 80 30.75 -0.31 6.90
N LEU A 81 29.44 -0.22 6.68
CA LEU A 81 28.85 0.55 5.57
C LEU A 81 29.12 2.05 5.72
N LYS A 82 28.99 2.56 6.95
CA LYS A 82 29.31 3.96 7.26
C LYS A 82 30.76 4.31 6.92
N ARG A 83 31.70 3.41 7.26
CA ARG A 83 33.13 3.60 6.98
C ARG A 83 33.44 3.61 5.48
N ILE A 84 32.86 2.67 4.71
CA ILE A 84 33.08 2.60 3.25
C ILE A 84 32.53 3.85 2.56
N THR A 85 31.36 4.31 2.97
CA THR A 85 30.70 5.46 2.34
C THR A 85 31.49 6.75 2.59
N GLY A 86 31.93 7.01 3.82
CA GLY A 86 32.79 8.16 4.11
C GLY A 86 34.13 8.11 3.37
N GLN A 87 34.69 6.91 3.18
CA GLN A 87 35.94 6.75 2.42
C GLN A 87 35.72 7.01 0.93
N TYR A 88 34.59 6.57 0.37
CA TYR A 88 34.18 6.86 -1.01
C TYR A 88 34.00 8.37 -1.25
N GLU A 89 33.26 9.06 -0.37
CA GLU A 89 33.04 10.52 -0.45
C GLU A 89 34.36 11.29 -0.41
N SER A 90 35.28 10.89 0.47
CA SER A 90 36.61 11.52 0.57
C SER A 90 37.47 11.34 -0.70
N ASN A 91 37.29 10.22 -1.40
CA ASN A 91 38.03 9.89 -2.61
C ASN A 91 37.47 10.65 -3.82
N VAL A 92 36.14 10.77 -3.92
CA VAL A 92 35.47 11.57 -4.95
C VAL A 92 35.86 13.04 -4.82
N TYR A 93 35.79 13.60 -3.60
CA TYR A 93 36.20 14.99 -3.35
C TYR A 93 37.67 15.26 -3.71
N ARG A 94 38.56 14.29 -3.47
CA ARG A 94 39.97 14.38 -3.87
C ARG A 94 40.17 14.29 -5.38
N SER A 95 39.29 13.60 -6.10
CA SER A 95 39.32 13.48 -7.55
C SER A 95 38.87 14.78 -8.22
N ASP A 96 37.84 15.44 -7.70
CA ASP A 96 37.31 16.70 -8.27
C ASP A 96 38.24 17.92 -8.05
N LYS A 97 39.19 17.80 -7.11
CA LYS A 97 40.16 18.84 -6.75
C LYS A 97 41.50 18.76 -7.50
N LYS A 98 41.70 17.73 -8.34
CA LYS A 98 42.89 17.55 -9.17
C LYS A 98 42.61 17.94 -10.61
#